data_AF-A0A0T5ZFS6-F1
#
_entry.id   AF-A0A0T5ZFS6-F1
#
_cell.length_a   1.000
_cell.length_b   1.000
_cell.length_c   1.000
_cell.angle_alpha   90.00
_cell.angle_beta   90.00
_cell.angle_gamma   90.00
#
_symmetry.space_group_name_H-M   'P 1'
#
loop_
_entity.id
_entity.type
_entity.pdbx_description
1 polymer ?
#
loop_
_entity_poly.entity_id
_entity_poly.type
_entity_poly.pdbx_seq_one_letter_code
_entity_poly.pdbx_strand_id
1 'polypeptide(L)'
;MAPITPLITEHLWQKLYSQESIHKEEQVKRESPKDMRSYTKEIIEFNSKVWNEKKSKGLSLKDSIAISIPSSLEIFKKDLRAMHNLK
;
A
#
# COMPACT_ATOMS: atom_id res chain seq x y z
N MET A 1 -5.06 1.26 17.99
CA MET A 1 -6.30 2.02 17.70
C MET A 1 -7.41 1.78 18.70
N ALA A 2 -7.57 0.56 19.24
CA ALA A 2 -8.59 0.25 20.24
C ALA A 2 -8.67 1.25 21.42
N PRO A 3 -7.57 1.74 22.01
CA PRO A 3 -7.65 2.75 23.08
C PRO A 3 -8.10 4.16 22.62
N ILE A 4 -8.02 4.46 21.33
CA ILE A 4 -8.30 5.79 20.77
C ILE A 4 -9.71 5.82 20.14
N THR A 5 -10.07 4.79 19.37
CA THR A 5 -11.37 4.64 18.69
C THR A 5 -12.02 3.29 19.03
N PRO A 6 -12.45 3.07 20.29
CA PRO A 6 -12.78 1.75 20.83
C PRO A 6 -13.94 1.06 20.13
N LEU A 7 -15.03 1.77 19.86
CA LEU A 7 -16.24 1.17 19.28
C LEU A 7 -16.04 0.76 17.81
N ILE A 8 -15.39 1.60 17.01
CA ILE A 8 -15.11 1.29 15.60
C ILE A 8 -14.09 0.15 15.51
N THR A 9 -13.04 0.21 16.34
CA THR A 9 -12.01 -0.85 16.34
C THR A 9 -12.59 -2.19 16.77
N GLU A 10 -13.46 -2.22 17.80
CA GLU A 10 -14.18 -3.42 18.23
C GLU A 10 -15.03 -4.00 17.10
N HIS A 11 -15.83 -3.16 16.44
CA HIS A 11 -16.70 -3.63 15.36
C HIS A 11 -15.91 -4.24 14.20
N LEU A 12 -14.82 -3.59 13.77
CA LEU A 12 -13.97 -4.12 12.71
C LEU A 12 -13.28 -5.42 13.12
N TRP A 13 -12.79 -5.50 14.36
CA TRP A 13 -12.18 -6.72 14.88
C TRP A 13 -13.16 -7.89 14.87
N GLN A 14 -14.39 -7.65 15.33
CA GLN A 14 -15.45 -8.65 15.36
C GLN A 14 -15.85 -9.18 13.97
N LYS A 15 -15.72 -8.34 12.95
CA LYS A 15 -16.03 -8.70 11.56
C LYS A 15 -14.89 -9.41 10.85
N LEU A 16 -13.64 -9.09 11.19
CA LEU A 16 -12.47 -9.54 10.44
C LEU A 16 -11.72 -10.70 11.10
N TYR A 17 -11.67 -10.76 12.42
CA TYR A 17 -10.70 -11.62 13.13
C TYR A 17 -11.33 -12.58 14.13
N SER A 18 -12.22 -12.13 15.03
CA SER A 18 -12.73 -12.97 16.12
C SER A 18 -14.05 -12.46 16.66
N GLN A 19 -14.95 -13.32 17.16
CA GLN A 19 -16.16 -12.88 17.87
C GLN A 19 -15.87 -12.31 19.28
N GLU A 20 -14.67 -12.52 19.80
CA GLU A 20 -14.23 -11.94 21.07
C GLU A 20 -13.72 -10.51 20.92
N SER A 21 -13.82 -9.73 21.99
CA SER A 21 -13.46 -8.31 21.97
C SER A 21 -11.96 -8.08 21.86
N ILE A 22 -11.57 -7.13 21.00
CA ILE A 22 -10.16 -6.72 20.85
C ILE A 22 -9.57 -6.16 22.14
N HIS A 23 -10.41 -5.65 23.04
CA HIS A 23 -9.98 -5.07 24.31
C HIS A 23 -9.50 -6.12 25.32
N LYS A 24 -9.66 -7.41 25.00
CA LYS A 24 -9.10 -8.53 25.77
C LYS A 24 -7.74 -9.01 25.26
N GLU A 25 -7.36 -8.62 24.05
CA GLU A 25 -6.14 -9.08 23.40
C GLU A 25 -4.90 -8.46 24.02
N GLU A 26 -3.78 -9.19 23.97
CA GLU A 26 -2.48 -8.64 24.36
C GLU A 26 -2.07 -7.50 23.42
N GLN A 27 -1.36 -6.52 23.98
CA GLN A 27 -0.73 -5.49 23.16
C GLN A 27 0.29 -6.14 22.22
N VAL A 28 0.27 -5.72 20.95
CA VAL A 28 1.15 -6.25 19.91
C VAL A 28 2.62 -6.14 20.32
N LYS A 29 3.34 -7.24 20.15
CA LYS A 29 4.79 -7.31 20.40
C LYS A 29 5.55 -6.74 19.21
N ARG A 30 6.71 -6.13 19.47
CA ARG A 30 7.53 -5.55 18.41
C ARG A 30 8.13 -6.65 17.54
N GLU A 31 7.79 -6.63 16.26
CA GLU A 31 8.46 -7.44 15.24
C GLU A 31 9.67 -6.69 14.66
N SER A 32 10.64 -7.43 14.12
CA SER A 32 11.82 -6.86 13.44
C SER A 32 11.94 -7.40 12.01
N PRO A 33 11.02 -7.03 11.10
CA PRO A 33 11.12 -7.42 9.70
C PRO A 33 12.31 -6.73 9.00
N LYS A 34 12.66 -7.22 7.81
CA LYS A 34 13.66 -6.58 6.94
C LYS A 34 13.27 -5.13 6.69
N ASP A 35 14.23 -4.22 6.85
CA ASP A 35 13.97 -2.80 6.59
C ASP A 35 13.83 -2.54 5.08
N MET A 36 12.67 -2.04 4.69
CA MET A 36 12.34 -1.66 3.32
C MET A 36 11.90 -0.20 3.22
N ARG A 37 12.03 0.58 4.31
CA ARG A 37 11.58 1.98 4.38
C ARG A 37 12.27 2.89 3.37
N SER A 38 13.48 2.53 2.93
CA SER A 38 14.22 3.25 1.89
C SER A 38 13.43 3.34 0.57
N TYR A 39 12.61 2.35 0.24
CA TYR A 39 11.86 2.33 -1.02
C TYR A 39 10.57 3.15 -0.96
N THR A 40 10.04 3.45 0.23
CA THR A 40 8.73 4.08 0.40
C THR A 40 8.60 5.39 -0.38
N LYS A 41 9.61 6.26 -0.27
CA LYS A 41 9.61 7.56 -0.94
C LYS A 41 9.61 7.38 -2.46
N GLU A 42 10.48 6.53 -2.97
CA GLU A 42 10.62 6.29 -4.40
C GLU A 42 9.37 5.65 -5.02
N ILE A 43 8.72 4.71 -4.31
CA ILE A 43 7.44 4.11 -4.76
C ILE A 43 6.35 5.16 -4.84
N ILE A 44 6.22 6.03 -3.84
CA ILE A 44 5.20 7.09 -3.82
C ILE A 44 5.43 8.07 -4.97
N GLU A 45 6.67 8.49 -5.19
CA GLU A 45 7.04 9.39 -6.28
C GLU A 45 6.78 8.75 -7.65
N PHE A 46 7.16 7.49 -7.84
CA PHE A 46 6.90 6.75 -9.08
C PHE A 46 5.40 6.62 -9.35
N ASN A 47 4.61 6.22 -8.36
CA ASN A 47 3.15 6.08 -8.51
C ASN A 47 2.49 7.42 -8.88
N SER A 48 2.87 8.49 -8.17
CA SER A 48 2.36 9.84 -8.45
C SER A 48 2.72 10.31 -9.85
N LYS A 49 3.96 10.05 -10.30
CA LYS A 49 4.41 10.35 -11.67
C LYS A 49 3.56 9.63 -12.70
N VAL A 50 3.35 8.31 -12.55
CA VAL A 50 2.55 7.53 -13.50
C VAL A 50 1.11 8.04 -13.58
N TRP A 51 0.47 8.29 -12.44
CA TRP A 51 -0.92 8.79 -12.43
C TRP A 51 -1.05 10.19 -13.02
N ASN A 52 -0.11 11.10 -12.73
CA ASN A 52 -0.10 12.43 -13.31
C ASN A 52 0.10 12.39 -14.83
N GLU A 53 0.97 11.50 -15.32
CA GLU A 53 1.20 11.30 -16.75
C GLU A 53 -0.04 10.72 -17.46
N LYS A 54 -0.76 9.78 -16.83
CA LYS A 54 -2.04 9.28 -17.36
C LYS A 54 -3.06 10.41 -17.42
N LYS A 55 -3.19 11.18 -16.34
CA LYS A 55 -4.12 12.31 -16.25
C LYS A 55 -3.82 13.38 -17.30
N SER A 56 -2.56 13.75 -17.51
CA SER A 56 -2.16 14.75 -18.52
C SER A 56 -2.45 14.30 -19.95
N LYS A 57 -2.44 12.99 -20.20
CA LYS A 57 -2.77 12.36 -21.49
C LYS A 57 -4.25 12.03 -21.66
N GLY A 58 -5.11 12.39 -20.69
CA GLY A 58 -6.54 12.03 -20.72
C GLY A 58 -6.81 10.53 -20.60
N LEU A 59 -5.84 9.75 -20.12
CA LEU A 59 -5.94 8.31 -19.92
C LEU A 59 -6.56 8.01 -18.55
N SER A 60 -7.37 6.96 -18.51
CA SER A 60 -7.85 6.36 -17.26
C SER A 60 -6.69 5.67 -16.53
N LEU A 61 -6.85 5.44 -15.22
CA LEU A 61 -5.85 4.72 -14.42
C LEU A 61 -5.60 3.29 -14.91
N LYS A 62 -6.56 2.68 -15.61
CA LYS A 62 -6.46 1.34 -16.16
C LYS A 62 -5.74 1.29 -17.51
N ASP A 63 -5.62 2.41 -18.21
CA ASP A 63 -5.01 2.41 -19.53
C ASP A 63 -3.52 2.14 -19.46
N SER A 64 -3.01 1.47 -20.48
CA SER A 64 -1.60 1.14 -20.58
C SER A 64 -0.75 2.38 -20.85
N ILE A 65 0.44 2.47 -20.25
CA ILE A 65 1.37 3.58 -20.47
C ILE A 65 2.82 3.08 -20.53
N ALA A 66 3.64 3.68 -21.39
CA ALA A 66 5.06 3.36 -21.48
C ALA A 66 5.86 4.29 -20.56
N ILE A 67 6.29 3.78 -19.40
CA ILE A 67 7.15 4.48 -18.44
C ILE A 67 8.19 3.48 -17.93
N SER A 68 9.47 3.86 -17.97
CA SER A 68 10.56 3.06 -17.41
C SER A 68 10.54 3.08 -15.88
N ILE A 69 10.70 1.91 -15.28
CA ILE A 69 10.84 1.76 -13.83
C ILE A 69 12.30 2.08 -13.45
N PRO A 70 12.55 2.90 -12.40
CA PRO A 70 13.90 3.15 -11.90
C PRO A 70 14.58 1.86 -11.42
N SER A 71 15.90 1.77 -11.60
CA SER A 71 16.69 0.58 -11.20
C SER A 71 16.61 0.29 -9.69
N SER A 72 16.40 1.32 -8.88
CA SER A 72 16.21 1.21 -7.44
C SER A 72 14.90 0.50 -7.06
N LEU A 73 13.89 0.51 -7.94
CA LEU A 73 12.61 -0.16 -7.75
C LEU A 73 12.49 -1.49 -8.54
N GLU A 74 13.61 -2.01 -9.07
CA GLU A 74 13.61 -3.22 -9.89
C GLU A 74 13.02 -4.43 -9.14
N ILE A 75 13.20 -4.50 -7.81
CA ILE A 75 12.63 -5.56 -6.97
C ILE A 75 11.09 -5.58 -6.99
N PHE A 76 10.43 -4.46 -7.32
CA PHE A 76 8.97 -4.33 -7.42
C PHE A 76 8.47 -4.32 -8.86
N LYS A 77 9.34 -4.57 -9.84
CA LYS A 77 9.03 -4.38 -11.26
C LYS A 77 7.79 -5.13 -11.72
N LYS A 78 7.63 -6.38 -11.27
CA LYS A 78 6.48 -7.22 -11.61
C LYS A 78 5.18 -6.57 -11.13
N ASP A 79 5.16 -6.09 -9.89
CA ASP A 79 3.99 -5.48 -9.26
C ASP A 79 3.67 -4.11 -9.87
N LEU A 80 4.70 -3.28 -10.09
CA LEU A 80 4.54 -1.96 -10.72
C LEU A 80 4.04 -2.08 -12.18
N ARG A 81 4.51 -3.08 -12.92
CA ARG A 81 4.03 -3.34 -14.29
C ARG A 81 2.56 -3.74 -14.31
N ALA A 82 2.17 -4.65 -13.41
CA ALA A 82 0.79 -5.11 -13.30
C ALA A 82 -0.16 -4.00 -12.82
N MET A 83 0.23 -3.25 -11.79
CA MET A 83 -0.59 -2.19 -11.20
C MET A 83 -0.85 -1.04 -12.17
N HIS A 84 0.15 -0.65 -12.97
CA HIS A 84 0.06 0.51 -13.85
C HIS A 84 -0.16 0.17 -15.33
N ASN A 85 -0.29 -1.12 -15.68
CA ASN A 85 -0.35 -1.60 -17.06
C ASN A 85 0.80 -1.04 -17.91
N LEU A 86 2.03 -1.16 -17.40
CA LEU A 86 3.21 -0.66 -18.09
C LEU A 86 3.54 -1.53 -19.30
N LYS A 87 3.68 -0.90 -20.47
CA LYS A 87 4.08 -1.59 -21.70
C LYS A 87 5.55 -1.99 -21.63
#